data_AF-A0A5E4N1X7-F1
#
_entry.id   AF-A0A5E4N1X7-F1
#
_cell.length_a   1.000
_cell.length_b   1.000
_cell.length_c   1.000
_cell.angle_alpha   90.00
_cell.angle_beta   90.00
_cell.angle_gamma   90.00
#
_symmetry.space_group_name_H-M   'P 1'
#
loop_
_entity.id
_entity.type
_entity.pdbx_description
1 polymer ?
#
loop_
_entity_poly.entity_id
_entity_poly.type
_entity_poly.pdbx_seq_one_letter_code
_entity_poly.pdbx_strand_id
1 'polypeptide(L)'
;MTVNKFWIYAQAEFPEISIKAIKILLPFSTSYLCKQGFSAVTIIKSKKRERLRSVEEELRVSLSTVRSRIKRLCSTRQAQQSH
;
A
#
# COMPACT_ATOMS: atom_id res chain seq x y z
N MET A 1 9.08 1.03 14.23
CA MET A 1 9.75 2.10 13.44
C MET A 1 10.32 1.48 12.17
N THR A 2 10.12 2.08 10.98
CA THR A 2 10.67 1.53 9.73
C THR A 2 12.13 1.96 9.54
N VAL A 3 12.90 1.23 8.73
CA VAL A 3 14.32 1.54 8.48
C VAL A 3 14.49 2.95 7.88
N ASN A 4 13.60 3.36 6.96
CA ASN A 4 13.57 4.73 6.44
C ASN A 4 13.37 5.77 7.56
N LYS A 5 12.40 5.53 8.46
CA LYS A 5 12.12 6.46 9.57
C LYS A 5 13.29 6.52 10.55
N PHE A 6 13.93 5.40 10.84
CA PHE A 6 15.12 5.35 11.68
C PHE A 6 16.22 6.27 11.12
N TRP A 7 16.60 6.11 9.85
CA TRP A 7 17.66 6.94 9.25
C TRP A 7 17.27 8.40 9.08
N ILE A 8 15.99 8.72 8.92
CA ILE A 8 15.51 10.11 8.95
C ILE A 8 15.73 10.73 10.32
N TYR A 9 15.43 10.02 11.41
CA TYR A 9 15.65 10.54 12.77
C TYR A 9 17.12 10.58 13.16
N ALA A 10 17.89 9.57 12.76
CA ALA A 10 19.33 9.48 13.02
C ALA A 10 20.14 10.55 12.24
N GLN A 11 19.54 11.25 11.29
CA GLN A 11 20.22 12.28 10.49
C GLN A 11 20.79 13.42 11.34
N ALA A 12 20.16 13.74 12.48
CA ALA A 12 20.65 14.77 13.40
C ALA A 12 21.99 14.40 14.06
N GLU A 13 22.20 13.11 14.32
CA GLU A 13 23.39 12.60 15.03
C GLU A 13 24.44 12.05 14.03
N PHE A 14 23.99 11.48 12.91
CA PHE A 14 24.84 10.83 11.91
C PHE A 14 24.50 11.28 10.48
N PRO A 15 24.75 12.55 10.10
CA PRO A 15 24.28 13.12 8.84
C PRO A 15 24.85 12.42 7.59
N GLU A 16 26.15 12.17 7.57
CA GLU A 16 26.88 11.51 6.48
C GLU A 16 26.30 10.12 6.11
N ILE A 17 26.15 9.28 7.14
CA ILE A 17 25.71 7.88 6.97
C ILE A 17 24.21 7.86 6.69
N SER A 18 23.44 8.69 7.39
CA SER A 18 21.99 8.78 7.20
C SER A 18 21.63 9.22 5.79
N ILE A 19 22.34 10.19 5.22
CA ILE A 19 22.13 10.62 3.83
C ILE A 19 22.42 9.47 2.84
N LYS A 20 23.51 8.73 3.03
CA LYS A 20 23.82 7.56 2.18
C LYS A 20 22.75 6.48 2.29
N ALA A 21 22.32 6.16 3.51
CA ALA A 21 21.27 5.17 3.75
C ALA A 21 19.93 5.61 3.12
N ILE A 22 19.51 6.85 3.34
CA ILE A 22 18.27 7.41 2.77
C ILE A 22 18.32 7.38 1.23
N LYS A 23 19.45 7.75 0.62
CA LYS A 23 19.64 7.69 -0.85
C LYS A 23 19.48 6.30 -1.43
N ILE A 24 19.82 5.24 -0.69
CA ILE A 24 19.68 3.86 -1.14
C ILE A 24 18.26 3.34 -0.87
N LEU A 25 17.72 3.62 0.32
CA LEU A 25 16.47 3.03 0.80
C LEU A 25 15.22 3.71 0.22
N LEU A 26 15.26 5.02 -0.05
CA LEU A 26 14.14 5.75 -0.64
C LEU A 26 13.80 5.22 -2.05
N PRO A 27 14.74 5.17 -3.02
CA PRO A 27 14.45 4.63 -4.35
C PRO A 27 13.95 3.19 -4.31
N PHE A 28 14.45 2.37 -3.39
CA PHE A 28 13.98 0.99 -3.24
C PHE A 28 12.50 0.96 -2.82
N SER A 29 12.15 1.73 -1.80
CA SER A 29 10.79 1.80 -1.27
C SER A 29 9.81 2.37 -2.30
N THR A 30 10.21 3.44 -3.01
CA THR A 30 9.37 4.08 -4.03
C THR A 30 9.28 3.25 -5.31
N SER A 31 10.38 2.61 -5.75
CA SER A 31 10.37 1.69 -6.90
C SER A 31 9.50 0.47 -6.61
N TYR A 32 9.58 -0.10 -5.41
CA TYR A 32 8.72 -1.22 -5.01
C TYR A 32 7.23 -0.82 -5.03
N LEU A 33 6.87 0.31 -4.43
CA LEU A 33 5.49 0.81 -4.46
C LEU A 33 5.01 1.11 -5.88
N CYS A 34 5.89 1.65 -6.73
CA CYS A 34 5.60 1.91 -8.13
C CYS A 34 5.32 0.60 -8.90
N LYS A 35 6.19 -0.41 -8.74
CA LYS A 35 5.99 -1.75 -9.32
C LYS A 35 4.70 -2.40 -8.83
N GLN A 36 4.40 -2.30 -7.53
CA GLN A 36 3.14 -2.77 -6.95
C GLN A 36 1.94 -2.03 -7.56
N GLY A 37 2.03 -0.71 -7.73
CA GLY A 37 1.00 0.10 -8.38
C GLY A 37 0.72 -0.36 -9.81
N PHE A 38 1.75 -0.52 -10.64
CA PHE A 38 1.59 -1.03 -12.00
C PHE A 38 1.02 -2.46 -12.06
N SER A 39 1.45 -3.32 -11.15
CA SER A 39 0.87 -4.66 -11.01
C SER A 39 -0.62 -4.60 -10.65
N ALA A 40 -0.99 -3.74 -9.70
CA ALA A 40 -2.38 -3.54 -9.30
C ALA A 40 -3.24 -3.00 -10.45
N VAL A 41 -2.76 -2.03 -11.23
CA VAL A 41 -3.46 -1.53 -12.43
C VAL A 41 -3.69 -2.67 -13.44
N THR A 42 -2.67 -3.50 -13.67
CA THR A 42 -2.78 -4.65 -14.58
C THR A 42 -3.86 -5.64 -14.12
N ILE A 43 -3.92 -5.92 -12.82
CA ILE A 43 -4.93 -6.79 -12.21
C ILE A 43 -6.33 -6.17 -12.35
N ILE A 44 -6.48 -4.89 -12.03
CA ILE A 44 -7.76 -4.18 -12.13
C ILE A 44 -8.29 -4.24 -13.57
N LYS A 45 -7.43 -3.94 -14.54
CA LYS A 45 -7.77 -3.92 -15.97
C LYS A 45 -8.18 -5.31 -16.50
N SER A 46 -7.57 -6.38 -16.00
CA SER A 46 -7.79 -7.74 -16.51
C SER A 46 -8.89 -8.52 -15.78
N LYS A 47 -9.06 -8.31 -14.47
CA LYS A 47 -9.92 -9.16 -13.61
C LYS A 47 -11.09 -8.45 -12.95
N LYS A 48 -11.12 -7.11 -12.95
CA LYS A 48 -12.17 -6.32 -12.29
C LYS A 48 -12.91 -5.39 -13.23
N ARG A 49 -12.59 -5.41 -14.53
CA ARG A 49 -13.04 -4.41 -15.52
C ARG A 49 -14.56 -4.30 -15.58
N GLU A 50 -15.26 -5.43 -15.55
CA GLU A 50 -16.72 -5.49 -15.66
C GLU A 50 -17.47 -5.00 -14.41
N ARG A 51 -16.79 -4.84 -13.27
CA ARG A 51 -17.38 -4.39 -11.99
C ARG A 51 -16.64 -3.19 -11.39
N LEU A 52 -15.77 -2.56 -12.16
CA LEU A 52 -14.92 -1.48 -11.71
C LEU A 52 -15.72 -0.18 -11.59
N ARG A 53 -15.95 0.30 -10.36
CA ARG A 53 -16.56 1.62 -10.12
C ARG A 53 -15.56 2.75 -10.32
N SER A 54 -14.35 2.60 -9.77
CA SER A 54 -13.26 3.57 -9.89
C SER A 54 -11.91 2.86 -9.82
N VAL A 55 -11.00 3.19 -10.75
CA VAL A 55 -9.61 2.71 -10.72
C VAL A 55 -8.89 3.22 -9.48
N GLU A 56 -9.14 4.49 -9.10
CA GLU A 56 -8.47 5.12 -7.97
C GLU A 56 -8.84 4.45 -6.64
N GLU A 57 -10.13 4.16 -6.43
CA GLU A 57 -10.60 3.49 -5.21
C GLU A 57 -9.98 2.09 -5.08
N GLU A 58 -9.92 1.34 -6.17
CA GLU A 58 -9.32 0.01 -6.21
C GLU A 58 -7.81 0.03 -5.99
N LEU A 59 -7.10 1.00 -6.58
CA LEU A 59 -5.67 1.19 -6.32
C LEU A 59 -5.40 1.59 -4.88
N ARG A 60 -6.23 2.48 -4.30
CA ARG A 60 -6.12 2.89 -2.91
C ARG A 60 -6.24 1.71 -1.96
N VAL A 61 -7.20 0.81 -2.21
CA VAL A 61 -7.35 -0.42 -1.41
C VAL A 61 -6.18 -1.39 -1.64
N SER A 62 -5.76 -1.56 -2.89
CA SER A 62 -4.69 -2.52 -3.27
C SER A 62 -3.31 -2.11 -2.73
N LEU A 63 -3.03 -0.82 -2.64
CA LEU A 63 -1.76 -0.28 -2.13
C LEU A 63 -1.80 0.07 -0.64
N SER A 64 -2.95 -0.14 0.02
CA SER A 64 -3.11 0.17 1.43
C SER A 64 -2.28 -0.76 2.32
N THR A 65 -1.56 -0.17 3.27
CA THR A 65 -0.89 -0.90 4.34
C THR A 65 -1.83 -1.18 5.52
N VAL A 66 -3.05 -0.62 5.49
CA VAL A 66 -4.06 -0.81 6.54
C VAL A 66 -4.72 -2.18 6.36
N ARG A 67 -4.64 -3.01 7.39
CA ARG A 67 -5.28 -4.34 7.38
C ARG A 67 -6.80 -4.20 7.29
N SER A 68 -7.39 -4.88 6.30
CA SER A 68 -8.83 -4.88 6.12
C SER A 68 -9.53 -5.54 7.31
N ARG A 69 -10.59 -4.90 7.82
CA ARG A 69 -11.39 -5.41 8.95
C ARG A 69 -12.55 -6.27 8.46
N ILE A 70 -12.28 -7.20 7.53
CA ILE A 70 -13.31 -8.01 6.86
C ILE A 70 -14.17 -8.75 7.88
N LYS A 71 -13.56 -9.39 8.89
CA LYS A 71 -14.31 -10.10 9.94
C LYS A 71 -15.33 -9.21 10.65
N ARG A 72 -14.95 -7.97 10.97
CA ARG A 72 -15.87 -6.99 11.60
C ARG A 72 -17.00 -6.59 10.66
N LEU A 73 -16.68 -6.35 9.38
CA LEU A 73 -17.68 -6.01 8.37
C LEU A 73 -18.69 -7.14 8.18
N CYS A 74 -18.23 -8.39 8.15
CA CYS A 74 -19.08 -9.57 8.06
C CYS A 74 -19.98 -9.73 9.30
N SER A 75 -19.46 -9.50 10.51
CA SER A 75 -20.27 -9.59 11.74
C SER A 75 -21.34 -8.51 11.86
N THR A 76 -21.16 -7.36 11.21
CA THR A 76 -22.11 -6.22 11.27
C THR A 76 -23.14 -6.27 10.14
N ARG A 77 -22.93 -7.07 9.08
CA ARG A 77 -23.94 -7.25 8.04
C ARG A 77 -24.91 -8.36 8.46
N GLN A 78 -26.19 -8.04 8.49
CA GLN A 78 -27.25 -9.05 8.60
C GLN A 78 -27.26 -9.91 7.34
N ALA A 79 -27.20 -11.23 7.49
CA ALA A 79 -27.37 -12.14 6.36
C ALA A 79 -28.80 -11.95 5.80
N GLN A 80 -28.92 -11.46 4.58
CA GLN A 80 -30.20 -11.55 3.88
C GLN A 80 -30.37 -13.01 3.44
N GLN A 81 -31.49 -13.61 3.85
CA GLN A 81 -31.89 -14.91 3.34
C GLN A 81 -32.19 -14.75 1.84
N SER A 82 -31.50 -15.54 1.02
CA SER A 82 -31.83 -15.72 -0.39
C SER A 82 -33.17 -16.46 -0.48
N HIS A 83 -34.09 -15.98 -1.30
CA HIS A 83 -35.32 -16.70 -1.66
C HIS A 83 -35.05 -17.79 -2.69
#